data_AF-A0A7J2HNJ8-F1
#
_entry.id   AF-A0A7J2HNJ8-F1
#
_cell.length_a   1.000
_cell.length_b   1.000
_cell.length_c   1.000
_cell.angle_alpha   90.00
_cell.angle_beta   90.00
_cell.angle_gamma   90.00
#
_symmetry.space_group_name_H-M   'P 1'
#
loop_
_entity.id
_entity.type
_entity.pdbx_description
1 polymer ?
#
loop_
_entity_poly.entity_id
_entity_poly.type
_entity_poly.pdbx_seq_one_letter_code
_entity_poly.pdbx_strand_id
1 'polypeptide(L)'
;MKYKLAIFDMDDTLLAGRTIYAIADRKGFRDKVDEILSRRIINYEKTILIARLLRGTGVEEFLEIFRSIPLNPNVPEVIDVLRDEGMRVGIV
;
A
#
# COMPACT_ATOMS: atom_id res chain seq x y z
N MET A 1 -15.15 -15.52 22.05
CA MET A 1 -14.16 -14.60 21.44
C MET A 1 -14.56 -13.16 21.66
N LYS A 2 -13.60 -12.34 22.11
CA LYS A 2 -13.79 -10.93 22.48
C LYS A 2 -13.80 -9.99 21.26
N TYR A 3 -13.06 -10.34 20.21
CA TYR A 3 -12.95 -9.54 19.00
C TYR A 3 -13.67 -10.21 17.83
N LYS A 4 -14.18 -9.40 16.89
CA LYS A 4 -14.97 -9.86 15.73
C LYS A 4 -14.45 -9.35 14.39
N LEU A 5 -13.51 -8.41 14.43
CA LEU A 5 -13.00 -7.69 13.28
C LEU A 5 -11.50 -7.44 13.46
N ALA A 6 -10.73 -7.77 12.43
CA ALA A 6 -9.34 -7.35 12.26
C ALA A 6 -9.25 -6.47 11.01
N ILE A 7 -8.60 -5.31 11.12
CA ILE A 7 -8.35 -4.40 10.00
C ILE A 7 -6.84 -4.22 9.91
N PHE A 8 -6.31 -4.35 8.70
CA PHE A 8 -4.89 -4.18 8.41
C PHE A 8 -4.67 -2.94 7.53
N ASP A 9 -3.59 -2.22 7.78
CA ASP A 9 -2.99 -1.36 6.76
C ASP A 9 -2.49 -2.24 5.59
N MET A 10 -2.30 -1.65 4.41
CA MET A 10 -1.87 -2.37 3.22
C MET A 10 -0.35 -2.24 3.00
N ASP A 11 0.12 -1.02 2.73
CA ASP A 11 1.52 -0.74 2.41
C ASP A 11 2.41 -1.02 3.63
N ASP A 12 3.54 -1.69 3.44
CA ASP A 12 4.47 -2.13 4.51
C ASP A 12 3.85 -3.02 5.61
N THR A 13 2.57 -3.43 5.49
CA THR A 13 1.87 -4.30 6.45
C THR A 13 1.44 -5.61 5.81
N LEU A 14 0.48 -5.58 4.87
CA LEU A 14 0.12 -6.76 4.09
C LEU A 14 1.03 -6.93 2.88
N LEU A 15 1.41 -5.83 2.23
CA LEU A 15 2.38 -5.81 1.14
C LEU A 15 3.80 -5.68 1.70
N ALA A 16 4.73 -6.44 1.13
CA ALA A 16 6.16 -6.33 1.39
C ALA A 16 6.75 -5.16 0.59
N GLY A 17 6.29 -3.96 0.91
CA GLY A 17 6.69 -2.70 0.29
C GLY A 17 5.53 -1.73 0.16
N ARG A 18 5.84 -0.56 -0.40
CA ARG A 18 4.87 0.53 -0.61
C ARG A 18 4.49 0.64 -2.07
N THR A 19 3.19 0.67 -2.35
CA THR A 19 2.63 0.77 -3.70
C THR A 19 3.20 1.97 -4.46
N ILE A 20 3.28 3.13 -3.80
CA ILE A 20 3.81 4.34 -4.43
C ILE A 20 5.28 4.22 -4.82
N TYR A 21 6.07 3.52 -4.02
CA TYR A 21 7.49 3.32 -4.29
C TYR A 21 7.71 2.41 -5.49
N ALA A 22 7.00 1.29 -5.57
CA ALA A 22 7.05 0.40 -6.73
C ALA A 22 6.73 1.14 -8.05
N ILE A 23 5.71 2.01 -8.04
CA ILE A 23 5.35 2.81 -9.22
C ILE A 23 6.42 3.87 -9.52
N ALA A 24 6.90 4.58 -8.51
CA ALA A 24 7.88 5.64 -8.68
C ALA A 24 9.22 5.12 -9.20
N ASP A 25 9.64 3.94 -8.75
CA ASP A 25 10.86 3.28 -9.22
C ASP A 25 10.69 2.84 -10.68
N ARG A 26 9.55 2.23 -11.03
CA ARG A 26 9.26 1.80 -12.41
C ARG A 26 9.17 2.96 -13.41
N LYS A 27 8.65 4.11 -12.96
CA LYS A 27 8.39 5.29 -13.81
C LYS A 27 9.44 6.40 -13.66
N GLY A 28 10.49 6.17 -12.86
CA GLY A 28 11.64 7.07 -12.75
C GLY A 28 11.36 8.39 -12.03
N PHE A 29 10.44 8.42 -11.08
CA PHE A 29 10.13 9.62 -10.28
C PHE A 29 10.34 9.44 -8.77
N ARG A 30 11.13 8.43 -8.37
CA ARG A 30 11.40 8.11 -6.97
C ARG A 30 11.87 9.30 -6.14
N ASP A 31 12.87 10.02 -6.64
CA ASP A 31 13.44 11.19 -5.96
C ASP A 31 12.39 12.28 -5.66
N LYS A 32 11.39 12.44 -6.53
CA LYS A 32 10.30 13.41 -6.32
C LYS A 32 9.36 12.97 -5.20
N VAL A 33 9.13 11.67 -5.04
CA VAL A 33 8.34 11.14 -3.92
C VAL A 33 9.07 11.43 -2.61
N ASP A 34 10.36 11.11 -2.55
CA ASP A 34 11.18 11.32 -1.35
C ASP A 34 11.29 12.82 -1.01
N GLU A 35 11.44 13.69 -2.02
CA GLU A 35 11.39 15.14 -1.86
C GLU A 35 10.07 15.59 -1.23
N ILE A 36 8.92 15.14 -1.73
CA ILE A 36 7.60 15.50 -1.18
C ILE A 36 7.45 14.98 0.26
N LEU A 37 7.90 13.76 0.54
CA LEU A 37 7.82 13.17 1.88
C LEU A 37 8.65 13.95 2.91
N SER A 38 9.78 14.52 2.49
CA SER A 38 10.66 15.33 3.34
C SER A 38 10.07 16.71 3.73
N ARG A 39 9.05 17.18 3.01
CA ARG A 39 8.44 18.51 3.25
C ARG A 39 7.77 18.57 4.62
N ARG A 40 7.87 19.74 5.28
CA ARG A 40 7.19 20.03 6.56
C ARG A 40 5.78 20.58 6.33
N ILE A 41 4.93 19.77 5.72
CA ILE A 41 3.50 20.06 5.46
C ILE A 41 2.63 18.92 6.02
N ILE A 42 1.31 19.10 6.04
CA ILE A 42 0.39 18.10 6.59
C ILE A 42 0.39 16.83 5.71
N ASN A 43 0.30 15.65 6.32
CA ASN A 43 0.44 14.38 5.61
C ASN A 43 -0.54 14.20 4.44
N TYR A 44 -1.81 14.60 4.59
CA TYR A 44 -2.77 14.48 3.49
C TYR A 44 -2.38 15.35 2.28
N GLU A 45 -1.73 16.49 2.49
CA GLU A 45 -1.23 17.35 1.41
C GLU A 45 -0.08 16.67 0.67
N LYS A 46 0.79 15.95 1.39
CA LYS A 46 1.82 15.10 0.77
C LYS A 46 1.19 14.05 -0.13
N THR A 47 0.14 13.36 0.34
CA THR A 47 -0.61 12.37 -0.45
C THR A 47 -1.18 12.97 -1.72
N ILE A 48 -1.77 14.17 -1.66
CA ILE A 48 -2.29 14.88 -2.85
C ILE A 48 -1.16 15.20 -3.84
N LEU A 49 -0.01 15.70 -3.36
CA LEU A 49 1.14 16.01 -4.21
C LEU A 49 1.72 14.77 -4.88
N ILE A 50 1.84 13.67 -4.15
CA ILE A 50 2.29 12.38 -4.66
C ILE A 50 1.31 11.84 -5.71
N ALA A 51 0.01 11.90 -5.45
CA ALA A 51 -1.01 11.44 -6.41
C ALA A 51 -0.95 12.21 -7.74
N ARG A 52 -0.55 13.49 -7.73
CA ARG A 52 -0.36 14.27 -8.97
C ARG A 52 0.77 13.73 -9.85
N LEU A 53 1.78 13.08 -9.28
CA LEU A 53 2.86 12.43 -10.04
C LEU A 53 2.37 11.23 -10.84
N LEU A 54 1.23 10.64 -10.46
CA LEU A 54 0.64 9.49 -11.16
C LEU A 54 -0.11 9.90 -12.44
N ARG A 55 -0.28 11.20 -12.72
CA ARG A 55 -0.98 11.69 -13.91
C ARG A 55 -0.35 11.12 -15.18
N GLY A 56 -1.20 10.55 -16.04
CA GLY A 56 -0.77 9.92 -17.29
C GLY A 56 -0.37 8.45 -17.14
N THR A 57 -0.50 7.86 -15.95
CA THR A 57 -0.37 6.41 -15.76
C THR A 57 -1.65 5.71 -16.20
N GLY A 58 -1.53 4.71 -17.07
CA GLY A 58 -2.64 3.88 -17.49
C GLY A 58 -3.12 2.97 -16.36
N VAL A 59 -4.40 2.62 -16.34
CA VAL A 59 -4.97 1.75 -15.28
C VAL A 59 -4.33 0.36 -15.34
N GLU A 60 -4.12 -0.16 -16.54
CA GLU A 60 -3.52 -1.46 -16.78
C GLU A 60 -2.05 -1.49 -16.33
N GLU A 61 -1.29 -0.46 -16.67
CA GLU A 61 0.10 -0.27 -16.23
C GLU A 61 0.18 -0.19 -14.70
N PHE A 62 -0.72 0.58 -14.07
CA PHE A 62 -0.80 0.69 -12.62
C PHE A 62 -1.07 -0.67 -11.97
N LEU A 63 -2.05 -1.42 -12.49
CA LEU A 63 -2.43 -2.74 -11.97
C LEU A 63 -1.32 -3.78 -12.18
N GLU A 64 -0.60 -3.71 -13.30
CA GLU A 64 0.56 -4.57 -13.56
C GLU A 64 1.64 -4.37 -12.49
N ILE A 65 2.01 -3.12 -12.23
CA ILE A 65 3.00 -2.78 -11.20
C ILE A 65 2.49 -3.21 -9.82
N PHE A 66 1.25 -2.89 -9.47
CA PHE A 66 0.65 -3.26 -8.18
C PHE A 66 0.70 -4.77 -7.93
N ARG A 67 0.34 -5.59 -8.93
CA ARG A 67 0.35 -7.06 -8.81
C ARG A 67 1.74 -7.68 -8.68
N SER A 68 2.79 -6.93 -9.01
CA SER A 68 4.18 -7.38 -8.83
C SER A 68 4.68 -7.24 -7.38
N ILE A 69 3.95 -6.53 -6.52
CA ILE A 69 4.34 -6.33 -5.12
C ILE A 69 4.01 -7.61 -4.33
N PRO A 70 5.00 -8.27 -3.72
CA PRO A 70 4.75 -9.46 -2.92
C PRO A 70 4.01 -9.12 -1.61
N LEU A 71 3.31 -10.11 -1.05
CA LEU A 71 2.82 -10.02 0.32
C LEU A 71 3.97 -10.15 1.33
N ASN A 72 3.79 -9.58 2.52
CA ASN A 72 4.67 -9.87 3.66
C ASN A 72 4.58 -11.37 4.04
N PRO A 73 5.66 -11.93 4.62
CA PRO A 73 5.65 -13.30 5.09
C PRO A 73 4.50 -13.57 6.08
N ASN A 74 3.93 -14.77 6.01
CA ASN A 74 2.86 -15.25 6.88
C ASN A 74 1.50 -14.55 6.74
N VAL A 75 1.33 -13.63 5.78
CA VAL A 75 0.03 -12.96 5.56
C VAL A 75 -1.08 -13.98 5.30
N PRO A 76 -0.96 -14.94 4.36
CA PRO A 76 -2.00 -15.94 4.15
C PRO A 76 -2.39 -16.70 5.43
N GLU A 77 -1.39 -17.14 6.19
CA GLU A 77 -1.55 -17.93 7.41
C GLU A 77 -2.27 -17.15 8.52
N VAL A 78 -1.91 -15.88 8.70
CA VAL A 78 -2.57 -14.99 9.67
C VAL A 78 -4.04 -14.78 9.29
N ILE A 79 -4.32 -14.56 8.01
CA ILE A 79 -5.68 -14.34 7.53
C ILE A 79 -6.54 -15.59 7.72
N ASP A 80 -5.99 -16.77 7.44
CA ASP A 80 -6.69 -18.04 7.62
C ASP A 80 -6.99 -18.31 9.09
N VAL A 81 -6.02 -18.13 9.99
CA VAL A 81 -6.25 -18.27 11.45
C VAL A 81 -7.34 -17.33 11.96
N LEU A 82 -7.31 -16.05 11.56
CA LEU A 82 -8.33 -15.08 11.98
C LEU A 82 -9.73 -15.45 11.47
N ARG A 83 -9.83 -15.99 10.25
CA ARG A 83 -11.10 -16.44 9.67
C ARG A 83 -11.62 -17.71 10.34
N ASP A 84 -10.75 -18.64 10.68
CA ASP A 84 -11.08 -19.86 11.42
C ASP A 84 -11.56 -19.56 12.84
N GLU A 85 -11.00 -18.50 13.44
CA GLU A 85 -11.51 -17.87 14.66
C GLU A 85 -12.80 -17.05 14.42
N GLY A 86 -13.45 -17.17 13.27
CA GLY A 86 -14.74 -16.51 13.00
C GLY A 86 -14.68 -14.98 13.02
N MET A 87 -13.50 -14.40 12.83
CA MET A 87 -13.33 -12.95 12.67
C MET A 87 -13.56 -12.54 11.21
N ARG A 88 -14.09 -11.33 11.03
CA ARG A 88 -14.05 -10.64 9.73
C ARG A 88 -12.69 -9.96 9.57
N VAL A 89 -12.16 -9.96 8.35
CA VAL A 89 -10.89 -9.31 8.04
C VAL A 89 -11.10 -8.26 6.94
N GLY A 90 -10.49 -7.09 7.09
CA GLY A 90 -10.54 -6.00 6.11
C GLY A 90 -9.23 -5.22 6.03
N ILE A 91 -9.18 -4.27 5.11
CA ILE A 91 -8.06 -3.34 4.90
C ILE A 91 -8.53 -1.89 5.06
N VAL A 92 -7.66 -0.98 5.52
CA VAL A 92 -7.91 0.47 5.61
C VAL A 92 -6.72 1.29 5.15
#